data_AF-A0A2V3HJ40-F1
#
_entry.id   AF-A0A2V3HJ40-F1
#
_cell.length_a   1.000
_cell.length_b   1.000
_cell.length_c   1.000
_cell.angle_alpha   90.00
_cell.angle_beta   90.00
_cell.angle_gamma   90.00
#
_symmetry.space_group_name_H-M   'P 1'
#
loop_
_entity.id
_entity.type
_entity.pdbx_description
1 polymer ?
#
loop_
_entity_poly.entity_id
_entity_poly.type
_entity_poly.pdbx_seq_one_letter_code
_entity_poly.pdbx_strand_id
1 'polypeptide(L)'
;MKRFQSSLLTAVMLMSMLSFGLSNAAAESPEIVIDSAVEWVEDDSIDTIVRIVDGGDLTINGAKISMQEGSGFIIEAGGNLILDNAAENPPTGLAGFGYWDEVNRSSILVRGSDYDSSFEATFHAPEGGSFYGGQAQVEGGEAIDINGSEFTISFDENTGDVWVGLMGYSHSSVLLASLTLTPEAGNSAEILATDLTYRNLMAHGSPGFVIEVAGELDSEDSTIFGGEITVQGSATLHDTAVKRSAPILLTTESSTMILSGMTSFTESRDDHDVRANAQADLHWGDEVVGTGGLTDRWERRLADQQLEFDAIGVFFRIQDMGLMEQTSALFISDSNGVGLINGGVERVVEIGWADGSIWTESATIEIVEYRTAWNMDSDMDDYGGDMIPLTWDLT
;
A
#
# COMPACT_ATOMS: atom_id res chain seq x y z
N MET A 1 -55.08 -53.70 -0.46
CA MET A 1 -54.77 -52.25 -0.50
C MET A 1 -53.67 -51.80 0.47
N LYS A 2 -53.47 -52.40 1.66
CA LYS A 2 -52.37 -51.98 2.58
C LYS A 2 -50.94 -52.41 2.18
N ARG A 3 -50.76 -53.45 1.37
CA ARG A 3 -49.41 -53.92 0.94
C ARG A 3 -48.81 -53.15 -0.25
N PHE A 4 -49.62 -52.48 -1.06
CA PHE A 4 -49.14 -51.66 -2.19
C PHE A 4 -48.68 -50.25 -1.76
N GLN A 5 -49.16 -49.75 -0.62
CA GLN A 5 -48.73 -48.44 -0.08
C GLN A 5 -47.33 -48.51 0.55
N SER A 6 -46.97 -49.64 1.17
CA SER A 6 -45.64 -49.80 1.78
C SER A 6 -44.54 -49.90 0.73
N SER A 7 -44.78 -50.59 -0.40
CA SER A 7 -43.78 -50.72 -1.48
C SER A 7 -43.57 -49.41 -2.25
N LEU A 8 -44.61 -48.58 -2.37
CA LEU A 8 -44.50 -47.27 -3.02
C LEU A 8 -43.73 -46.27 -2.14
N LEU A 9 -43.93 -46.30 -0.82
CA LEU A 9 -43.22 -45.42 0.11
C LEU A 9 -41.73 -45.74 0.19
N THR A 10 -41.36 -47.03 0.13
CA THR A 10 -39.96 -47.48 0.10
C THR A 10 -39.29 -47.15 -1.23
N ALA A 11 -40.01 -47.24 -2.36
CA ALA A 11 -39.49 -46.84 -3.66
C ALA A 11 -39.28 -45.32 -3.78
N VAL A 12 -40.16 -44.50 -3.18
CA VAL A 12 -40.00 -43.04 -3.15
C VAL A 12 -38.83 -42.62 -2.25
N MET A 13 -38.62 -43.27 -1.10
CA MET A 13 -37.43 -43.00 -0.26
C MET A 13 -36.11 -43.44 -0.89
N LEU A 14 -36.07 -44.56 -1.63
CA LEU A 14 -34.85 -44.97 -2.33
C LEU A 14 -34.55 -44.08 -3.56
N MET A 15 -35.57 -43.52 -4.21
CA MET A 15 -35.36 -42.59 -5.33
C MET A 15 -34.91 -41.21 -4.84
N SER A 16 -35.35 -40.75 -3.66
CA SER A 16 -34.90 -39.47 -3.07
C SER A 16 -33.45 -39.49 -2.57
N MET A 17 -32.86 -40.67 -2.35
CA MET A 17 -31.44 -40.81 -2.00
C MET A 17 -30.51 -40.84 -3.23
N LEU A 18 -31.05 -40.90 -4.45
CA LEU A 18 -30.30 -40.97 -5.71
C LEU A 18 -30.39 -39.66 -6.51
N SER A 19 -30.83 -38.56 -5.89
CA SER A 19 -31.11 -37.28 -6.57
C SER A 19 -30.57 -36.03 -5.84
N PHE A 20 -29.43 -36.16 -5.16
CA PHE A 20 -28.54 -35.01 -4.98
C PHE A 20 -27.29 -35.30 -5.78
N GLY A 21 -27.21 -34.59 -6.91
CA GLY A 21 -26.15 -34.73 -7.89
C GLY A 21 -24.79 -34.47 -7.26
N LEU A 22 -23.79 -35.08 -7.86
CA LEU A 22 -22.40 -34.66 -7.77
C LEU A 22 -22.35 -33.20 -8.22
N SER A 23 -22.53 -32.26 -7.30
CA SER A 23 -21.87 -30.98 -7.43
C SER A 23 -20.39 -31.31 -7.42
N ASN A 24 -19.71 -31.07 -8.53
CA ASN A 24 -18.29 -30.76 -8.48
C ASN A 24 -18.19 -29.50 -7.62
N ALA A 25 -18.12 -29.65 -6.30
CA ALA A 25 -17.52 -28.66 -5.47
C ALA A 25 -16.09 -28.57 -6.00
N ALA A 26 -15.79 -27.51 -6.76
CA ALA A 26 -14.48 -26.92 -6.63
C ALA A 26 -14.28 -26.79 -5.12
N ALA A 27 -13.21 -27.38 -4.59
CA ALA A 27 -12.88 -27.15 -3.20
C ALA A 27 -12.75 -25.64 -3.04
N GLU A 28 -13.74 -24.99 -2.45
CA GLU A 28 -13.56 -23.66 -1.88
C GLU A 28 -12.38 -23.81 -0.95
N SER A 29 -11.40 -22.91 -1.09
CA SER A 29 -10.36 -22.78 -0.06
C SER A 29 -11.07 -22.74 1.29
N PRO A 30 -10.58 -23.47 2.31
CA PRO A 30 -11.19 -23.38 3.62
C PRO A 30 -11.27 -21.89 3.99
N GLU A 31 -12.42 -21.44 4.48
CA GLU A 31 -12.70 -20.09 4.96
C GLU A 31 -13.46 -20.21 6.28
N ILE A 32 -13.16 -19.32 7.24
CA ILE A 32 -13.92 -19.18 8.48
C ILE A 32 -14.93 -18.07 8.28
N VAL A 33 -16.22 -18.36 8.44
CA VAL A 33 -17.29 -17.36 8.31
C VAL A 33 -17.82 -16.99 9.69
N ILE A 34 -17.83 -15.69 9.99
CA ILE A 34 -18.39 -15.09 11.20
C ILE A 34 -19.69 -14.37 10.82
N ASP A 35 -20.82 -14.94 11.24
CA ASP A 35 -22.18 -14.45 10.96
C ASP A 35 -22.94 -14.01 12.24
N SER A 36 -22.23 -14.01 13.36
CA SER A 36 -22.72 -13.66 14.69
C SER A 36 -21.56 -13.20 15.58
N ALA A 37 -21.84 -12.78 16.81
CA ALA A 37 -20.82 -12.35 17.74
C ALA A 37 -19.93 -13.52 18.21
N VAL A 38 -18.63 -13.39 18.00
CA VAL A 38 -17.58 -14.36 18.35
C VAL A 38 -16.42 -13.61 19.01
N GLU A 39 -15.85 -14.20 20.06
CA GLU A 39 -14.69 -13.67 20.76
C GLU A 39 -13.55 -14.70 20.74
N TRP A 40 -12.37 -14.28 20.33
CA TRP A 40 -11.12 -15.06 20.38
C TRP A 40 -10.21 -14.49 21.45
N VAL A 41 -9.80 -15.34 22.39
CA VAL A 41 -9.04 -14.94 23.60
C VAL A 41 -7.75 -15.75 23.79
N GLU A 42 -7.48 -16.70 22.90
CA GLU A 42 -6.27 -17.52 22.92
C GLU A 42 -5.45 -17.25 21.67
N ASP A 43 -4.13 -17.26 21.82
CA ASP A 43 -3.20 -17.16 20.70
C ASP A 43 -3.47 -18.28 19.69
N ASP A 44 -3.47 -17.94 18.40
CA ASP A 44 -3.69 -18.91 17.34
C ASP A 44 -2.88 -18.59 16.08
N SER A 45 -2.84 -19.54 15.14
CA SER A 45 -2.30 -19.36 13.81
C SER A 45 -3.41 -19.51 12.77
N ILE A 46 -3.59 -18.49 11.94
CA ILE A 46 -4.61 -18.49 10.88
C ILE A 46 -3.93 -18.71 9.53
N ASP A 47 -4.34 -19.75 8.83
CA ASP A 47 -3.84 -20.13 7.49
C ASP A 47 -4.90 -20.01 6.39
N THR A 48 -5.96 -19.27 6.69
CA THR A 48 -7.19 -19.17 5.90
C THR A 48 -7.71 -17.73 5.92
N ILE A 49 -8.71 -17.45 5.08
CA ILE A 49 -9.49 -16.22 5.17
C ILE A 49 -10.51 -16.34 6.28
N VAL A 50 -10.63 -15.28 7.09
CA VAL A 50 -11.71 -15.05 8.04
C VAL A 50 -12.64 -14.01 7.44
N ARG A 51 -13.83 -14.42 7.02
CA ARG A 51 -14.84 -13.54 6.45
C ARG A 51 -15.89 -13.19 7.50
N ILE A 52 -16.05 -11.91 7.77
CA ILE A 52 -17.04 -11.38 8.70
C ILE A 52 -18.14 -10.75 7.85
N VAL A 53 -19.30 -11.40 7.83
CA VAL A 53 -20.44 -11.00 6.98
C VAL A 53 -21.38 -10.05 7.73
N ASP A 54 -22.41 -9.53 7.03
CA ASP A 54 -23.45 -8.69 7.64
C ASP A 54 -24.04 -9.30 8.92
N GLY A 55 -23.94 -8.58 10.04
CA GLY A 55 -24.37 -9.01 11.37
C GLY A 55 -23.34 -9.86 12.14
N GLY A 56 -22.21 -10.20 11.52
CA GLY A 56 -21.06 -10.81 12.15
C GLY A 56 -20.24 -9.80 12.94
N ASP A 57 -19.75 -10.22 14.10
CA ASP A 57 -18.90 -9.40 14.98
C ASP A 57 -17.81 -10.30 15.53
N LEU A 58 -16.56 -10.05 15.13
CA LEU A 58 -15.39 -10.76 15.65
C LEU A 58 -14.60 -9.83 16.56
N THR A 59 -14.44 -10.21 17.81
CA THR A 59 -13.52 -9.56 18.75
C THR A 59 -12.32 -10.45 19.01
N ILE A 60 -11.11 -9.96 18.76
CA ILE A 60 -9.85 -10.59 19.15
C ILE A 60 -9.35 -9.86 20.38
N ASN A 61 -9.43 -10.50 21.55
CA ASN A 61 -9.23 -9.85 22.85
C ASN A 61 -8.02 -10.44 23.58
N GLY A 62 -6.93 -9.67 23.62
CA GLY A 62 -5.66 -10.04 24.24
C GLY A 62 -4.91 -11.17 23.53
N ALA A 63 -5.46 -11.72 22.45
CA ALA A 63 -4.89 -12.85 21.71
C ALA A 63 -3.89 -12.39 20.65
N LYS A 64 -2.77 -13.09 20.55
CA LYS A 64 -1.82 -12.92 19.47
C LYS A 64 -2.15 -13.87 18.32
N ILE A 65 -2.42 -13.31 17.15
CA ILE A 65 -2.76 -14.05 15.95
C ILE A 65 -1.56 -14.07 14.99
N SER A 66 -0.97 -15.24 14.81
CA SER A 66 0.05 -15.46 13.79
C SER A 66 -0.64 -15.69 12.44
N MET A 67 -0.38 -14.85 11.46
CA MET A 67 -0.98 -15.01 10.13
C MET A 67 -0.04 -15.85 9.25
N GLN A 68 -0.58 -16.73 8.42
CA GLN A 68 0.22 -17.43 7.39
C GLN A 68 0.03 -16.76 6.03
N GLU A 69 0.96 -17.03 5.10
CA GLU A 69 0.86 -16.51 3.74
C GLU A 69 -0.48 -16.90 3.09
N GLY A 70 -1.18 -15.91 2.52
CA GLY A 70 -2.49 -16.09 1.89
C GLY A 70 -3.69 -16.10 2.84
N SER A 71 -3.47 -15.90 4.14
CA SER A 71 -4.54 -15.66 5.13
C SER A 71 -4.96 -14.19 5.17
N GLY A 72 -6.04 -13.89 5.90
CA GLY A 72 -6.49 -12.51 6.06
C GLY A 72 -7.88 -12.39 6.65
N PHE A 73 -8.29 -11.15 6.86
CA PHE A 73 -9.63 -10.77 7.28
C PHE A 73 -10.35 -10.06 6.14
N ILE A 74 -11.57 -10.50 5.82
CA ILE A 74 -12.46 -9.81 4.89
C ILE A 74 -13.70 -9.42 5.67
N ILE A 75 -13.86 -8.11 5.92
CA ILE A 75 -14.97 -7.53 6.66
C ILE A 75 -15.95 -6.98 5.63
N GLU A 76 -17.04 -7.71 5.38
CA GLU A 76 -18.07 -7.26 4.45
C GLU A 76 -18.87 -6.10 5.04
N ALA A 77 -19.61 -5.39 4.18
CA ALA A 77 -20.53 -4.35 4.64
C ALA A 77 -21.51 -4.91 5.69
N GLY A 78 -21.57 -4.28 6.87
CA GLY A 78 -22.37 -4.72 8.02
C GLY A 78 -21.67 -5.70 8.97
N GLY A 79 -20.44 -6.14 8.63
CA GLY A 79 -19.57 -6.90 9.53
C GLY A 79 -18.64 -5.99 10.35
N ASN A 80 -18.21 -6.47 11.51
CA ASN A 80 -17.34 -5.75 12.44
C ASN A 80 -16.15 -6.61 12.91
N LEU A 81 -14.94 -6.05 12.86
CA LEU A 81 -13.74 -6.64 13.47
C LEU A 81 -13.17 -5.71 14.52
N ILE A 82 -13.03 -6.20 15.75
CA ILE A 82 -12.32 -5.54 16.84
C ILE A 82 -10.99 -6.27 17.07
N LEU A 83 -9.88 -5.56 16.91
CA LEU A 83 -8.52 -6.04 17.21
C LEU A 83 -8.02 -5.40 18.50
N ASP A 84 -7.76 -6.23 19.50
CA ASP A 84 -7.07 -5.90 20.76
C ASP A 84 -5.91 -6.89 20.97
N ASN A 85 -4.79 -6.62 20.29
CA ASN A 85 -3.42 -7.11 20.48
C ASN A 85 -2.72 -7.24 19.12
N ALA A 86 -2.51 -8.43 18.52
CA ALA A 86 -1.61 -8.53 17.37
C ALA A 86 -2.04 -9.47 16.25
N ALA A 87 -1.77 -9.05 15.00
CA ALA A 87 -1.77 -9.87 13.80
C ALA A 87 -0.41 -9.72 13.08
N GLU A 88 0.34 -10.81 12.87
CA GLU A 88 1.71 -10.73 12.34
C GLU A 88 2.07 -11.76 11.26
N ASN A 89 2.70 -11.26 10.18
CA ASN A 89 3.51 -12.02 9.22
C ASN A 89 4.33 -11.02 8.37
N PRO A 90 5.46 -10.49 8.89
CA PRO A 90 6.13 -9.36 8.29
C PRO A 90 7.04 -9.70 7.10
N PRO A 91 7.08 -8.85 6.07
CA PRO A 91 8.14 -8.93 5.07
C PRO A 91 9.50 -8.61 5.71
N THR A 92 10.55 -9.19 5.15
CA THR A 92 11.91 -9.16 5.70
C THR A 92 12.92 -8.37 4.86
N GLY A 93 12.55 -8.00 3.64
CA GLY A 93 13.39 -7.23 2.73
C GLY A 93 13.27 -5.72 2.94
N LEU A 94 14.17 -4.98 2.29
CA LEU A 94 14.17 -3.53 2.22
C LEU A 94 14.27 -3.03 0.77
N ALA A 95 13.69 -1.87 0.49
CA ALA A 95 13.77 -1.19 -0.80
C ALA A 95 14.21 0.27 -0.63
N GLY A 96 15.14 0.72 -1.46
CA GLY A 96 15.57 2.12 -1.43
C GLY A 96 14.56 3.07 -2.06
N PHE A 97 14.56 4.35 -1.67
CA PHE A 97 13.74 5.40 -2.27
C PHE A 97 14.23 5.86 -3.67
N GLY A 98 15.41 5.40 -4.09
CA GLY A 98 15.99 5.77 -5.40
C GLY A 98 16.78 7.08 -5.42
N TYR A 99 16.98 7.73 -4.26
CA TYR A 99 17.83 8.91 -4.17
C TYR A 99 19.32 8.58 -4.31
N TRP A 100 20.03 9.46 -5.03
CA TRP A 100 21.46 9.32 -5.33
C TRP A 100 22.35 10.24 -4.47
N ASP A 101 21.76 11.30 -3.91
CA ASP A 101 22.49 12.27 -3.09
C ASP A 101 22.90 11.68 -1.74
N GLU A 102 24.01 12.16 -1.18
CA GLU A 102 24.60 11.60 0.04
C GLU A 102 23.67 11.61 1.26
N VAL A 103 22.76 12.58 1.34
CA VAL A 103 21.86 12.77 2.48
C VAL A 103 20.70 11.79 2.43
N ASN A 104 20.07 11.65 1.26
CA ASN A 104 18.85 10.86 1.09
C ASN A 104 19.12 9.44 0.55
N ARG A 105 20.35 9.13 0.13
CA ARG A 105 20.72 7.80 -0.36
C ARG A 105 20.45 6.73 0.70
N SER A 106 19.73 5.70 0.27
CA SER A 106 19.49 4.46 1.00
C SER A 106 20.82 3.85 1.45
N SER A 107 20.98 3.61 2.75
CA SER A 107 22.24 3.09 3.28
C SER A 107 22.01 2.09 4.40
N ILE A 108 22.87 1.08 4.48
CA ILE A 108 22.95 0.18 5.63
C ILE A 108 24.23 0.43 6.42
N LEU A 109 24.19 0.21 7.72
CA LEU A 109 25.35 0.28 8.59
C LEU A 109 25.98 -1.11 8.70
N VAL A 110 27.18 -1.26 8.14
CA VAL A 110 27.99 -2.48 8.31
C VAL A 110 28.77 -2.34 9.62
N ARG A 111 28.53 -3.25 10.57
CA ARG A 111 29.15 -3.23 11.90
C ARG A 111 30.57 -3.82 11.88
N GLY A 112 31.51 -3.10 11.26
CA GLY A 112 32.91 -3.53 11.21
C GLY A 112 33.55 -3.63 12.60
N SER A 113 33.09 -2.84 13.57
CA SER A 113 33.64 -2.83 14.93
C SER A 113 33.43 -4.14 15.71
N ASP A 114 32.58 -5.04 15.21
CA ASP A 114 32.35 -6.36 15.78
C ASP A 114 33.44 -7.39 15.41
N TYR A 115 34.37 -7.03 14.52
CA TYR A 115 35.40 -7.94 13.99
C TYR A 115 36.83 -7.43 14.22
N ASP A 116 37.68 -8.31 14.75
CA ASP A 116 39.11 -8.06 14.98
C ASP A 116 40.00 -8.46 13.79
N SER A 117 39.41 -8.95 12.70
CA SER A 117 40.12 -9.39 11.47
C SER A 117 39.56 -8.71 10.24
N SER A 118 40.20 -8.90 9.09
CA SER A 118 39.58 -8.60 7.80
C SER A 118 38.27 -9.38 7.66
N PHE A 119 37.31 -8.82 6.92
CA PHE A 119 36.02 -9.46 6.68
C PHE A 119 35.42 -9.04 5.34
N GLU A 120 34.50 -9.86 4.85
CA GLU A 120 33.72 -9.58 3.64
C GLU A 120 32.25 -9.36 4.01
N ALA A 121 31.61 -8.41 3.34
CA ALA A 121 30.19 -8.17 3.42
C ALA A 121 29.55 -8.50 2.07
N THR A 122 28.80 -9.59 2.03
CA THR A 122 28.06 -10.03 0.83
C THR A 122 26.59 -9.64 0.97
N PHE A 123 26.12 -8.84 0.04
CA PHE A 123 24.76 -8.32 -0.01
C PHE A 123 23.93 -9.20 -0.94
N HIS A 124 22.71 -9.55 -0.52
CA HIS A 124 21.84 -10.46 -1.27
C HIS A 124 20.56 -9.73 -1.71
N ALA A 125 20.23 -9.84 -2.99
CA ALA A 125 18.96 -9.39 -3.52
C ALA A 125 17.84 -10.37 -3.12
N PRO A 126 16.58 -9.93 -3.04
CA PRO A 126 15.43 -10.83 -2.89
C PRO A 126 15.37 -11.87 -4.01
N GLU A 127 14.62 -12.96 -3.79
CA GLU A 127 14.42 -13.99 -4.81
C GLU A 127 13.88 -13.39 -6.11
N GLY A 128 14.52 -13.72 -7.25
CA GLY A 128 14.21 -13.14 -8.55
C GLY A 128 14.70 -11.69 -8.76
N GLY A 129 15.22 -11.04 -7.72
CA GLY A 129 15.81 -9.72 -7.75
C GLY A 129 17.24 -9.68 -8.29
N SER A 130 17.74 -8.47 -8.56
CA SER A 130 19.09 -8.24 -9.06
C SER A 130 19.58 -6.84 -8.74
N PHE A 131 20.87 -6.71 -8.48
CA PHE A 131 21.61 -5.46 -8.37
C PHE A 131 22.08 -4.92 -9.73
N TYR A 132 21.67 -5.53 -10.86
CA TYR A 132 22.06 -5.09 -12.19
C TYR A 132 21.74 -3.61 -12.43
N GLY A 133 22.76 -2.84 -12.80
CA GLY A 133 22.60 -1.40 -12.98
C GLY A 133 22.48 -0.64 -11.65
N GLY A 134 23.06 -1.18 -10.59
CA GLY A 134 23.22 -0.48 -9.32
C GLY A 134 24.65 -0.05 -9.07
N GLN A 135 24.82 0.76 -8.02
CA GLN A 135 26.12 1.10 -7.44
C GLN A 135 26.06 0.96 -5.92
N ALA A 136 27.15 0.52 -5.30
CA ALA A 136 27.36 0.63 -3.86
C ALA A 136 28.39 1.72 -3.59
N GLN A 137 28.28 2.43 -2.47
CA GLN A 137 29.26 3.42 -2.05
C GLN A 137 29.54 3.30 -0.56
N VAL A 138 30.76 2.89 -0.22
CA VAL A 138 31.27 2.94 1.16
C VAL A 138 31.49 4.41 1.53
N GLU A 139 31.10 4.81 2.73
CA GLU A 139 31.26 6.18 3.23
C GLU A 139 32.70 6.69 3.05
N GLY A 140 32.86 7.86 2.41
CA GLY A 140 34.16 8.43 2.08
C GLY A 140 34.92 7.76 0.91
N GLY A 141 34.34 6.74 0.29
CA GLY A 141 34.89 6.02 -0.85
C GLY A 141 34.26 6.38 -2.20
N GLU A 142 34.82 5.82 -3.27
CA GLU A 142 34.28 5.91 -4.63
C GLU A 142 33.10 4.95 -4.82
N ALA A 143 32.24 5.24 -5.79
CA ALA A 143 31.15 4.34 -6.17
C ALA A 143 31.70 3.07 -6.84
N ILE A 144 31.09 1.93 -6.50
CA ILE A 144 31.43 0.59 -6.97
C ILE A 144 30.22 0.08 -7.75
N ASP A 145 30.42 -0.27 -9.03
CA ASP A 145 29.34 -0.89 -9.80
C ASP A 145 28.99 -2.27 -9.22
N ILE A 146 27.71 -2.52 -8.98
CA ILE A 146 27.18 -3.78 -8.46
C ILE A 146 26.28 -4.45 -9.51
N ASN A 147 26.17 -5.78 -9.43
CA ASN A 147 25.43 -6.57 -10.40
C ASN A 147 25.11 -7.96 -9.84
N GLY A 148 24.16 -8.66 -10.45
CA GLY A 148 23.79 -10.03 -10.11
C GLY A 148 22.84 -10.10 -8.92
N SER A 149 22.60 -11.31 -8.43
CA SER A 149 21.79 -11.54 -7.23
C SER A 149 22.54 -11.24 -5.94
N GLU A 150 23.87 -11.10 -5.99
CA GLU A 150 24.71 -10.79 -4.85
C GLU A 150 25.94 -9.98 -5.28
N PHE A 151 26.49 -9.18 -4.37
CA PHE A 151 27.80 -8.55 -4.53
C PHE A 151 28.54 -8.50 -3.19
N THR A 152 29.88 -8.42 -3.23
CA THR A 152 30.73 -8.46 -2.03
C THR A 152 31.62 -7.23 -1.95
N ILE A 153 31.74 -6.67 -0.75
CA ILE A 153 32.72 -5.63 -0.40
C ILE A 153 33.67 -6.21 0.66
N SER A 154 34.98 -6.09 0.43
CA SER A 154 36.00 -6.50 1.40
C SER A 154 36.42 -5.31 2.28
N PHE A 155 36.59 -5.56 3.57
CA PHE A 155 37.01 -4.59 4.57
C PHE A 155 38.27 -5.07 5.29
N ASP A 156 39.21 -4.15 5.51
CA ASP A 156 40.47 -4.42 6.21
C ASP A 156 40.23 -4.64 7.72
N GLU A 157 41.19 -5.28 8.38
CA GLU A 157 41.22 -5.35 9.85
C GLU A 157 41.10 -3.97 10.49
N ASN A 158 40.38 -3.87 11.60
CA ASN A 158 40.10 -2.62 12.33
C ASN A 158 39.23 -1.60 11.57
N THR A 159 38.56 -1.99 10.48
CA THR A 159 37.49 -1.16 9.91
C THR A 159 36.38 -1.00 10.96
N GLY A 160 36.08 0.24 11.34
CA GLY A 160 34.98 0.53 12.26
C GLY A 160 33.60 0.34 11.61
N ASP A 161 32.55 0.76 12.31
CA ASP A 161 31.22 0.81 11.72
C ASP A 161 31.20 1.80 10.54
N VAL A 162 30.67 1.37 9.40
CA VAL A 162 30.70 2.14 8.16
C VAL A 162 29.38 2.05 7.40
N TRP A 163 28.91 3.17 6.88
CA TRP A 163 27.74 3.20 6.02
C TRP A 163 28.07 2.74 4.60
N VAL A 164 27.24 1.86 4.07
CA VAL A 164 27.27 1.47 2.66
C VAL A 164 25.97 1.94 2.01
N GLY A 165 26.08 2.93 1.13
CA GLY A 165 24.97 3.45 0.34
C GLY A 165 24.67 2.58 -0.88
N LEU A 166 23.39 2.43 -1.23
CA LEU A 166 22.90 1.63 -2.35
C LEU A 166 22.18 2.52 -3.38
N MET A 167 22.82 2.64 -4.55
CA MET A 167 22.49 3.35 -5.78
C MET A 167 21.71 2.52 -6.81
N GLY A 168 20.54 2.93 -7.30
CA GLY A 168 19.96 2.40 -8.54
C GLY A 168 20.07 3.42 -9.69
N TYR A 169 20.45 2.99 -10.89
CA TYR A 169 20.46 3.91 -12.04
C TYR A 169 19.06 4.44 -12.35
N SER A 170 18.99 5.69 -12.81
CA SER A 170 17.72 6.37 -13.14
C SER A 170 16.75 6.48 -11.97
N HIS A 171 17.26 6.57 -10.74
CA HIS A 171 16.47 6.65 -9.51
C HIS A 171 15.64 5.38 -9.23
N SER A 172 16.09 4.22 -9.71
CA SER A 172 15.45 2.95 -9.35
C SER A 172 15.76 2.56 -7.90
N SER A 173 14.81 1.88 -7.27
CA SER A 173 15.00 1.28 -5.95
C SER A 173 15.97 0.11 -6.02
N VAL A 174 16.96 0.08 -5.12
CA VAL A 174 17.75 -1.12 -4.85
C VAL A 174 17.03 -1.95 -3.81
N LEU A 175 16.89 -3.25 -4.07
CA LEU A 175 16.23 -4.20 -3.18
C LEU A 175 17.27 -5.03 -2.43
N LEU A 176 17.08 -5.19 -1.13
CA LEU A 176 17.97 -5.95 -0.24
C LEU A 176 17.16 -6.98 0.54
N ALA A 177 17.60 -8.24 0.54
CA ALA A 177 17.00 -9.30 1.34
C ALA A 177 17.82 -9.59 2.61
N SER A 178 19.14 -9.68 2.48
CA SER A 178 20.03 -9.99 3.59
C SER A 178 21.45 -9.49 3.35
N LEU A 179 22.24 -9.51 4.43
CA LEU A 179 23.67 -9.26 4.44
C LEU A 179 24.37 -10.44 5.11
N THR A 180 25.34 -11.06 4.44
CA THR A 180 26.23 -12.03 5.04
C THR A 180 27.57 -11.38 5.38
N LEU A 181 27.95 -11.41 6.64
CA LEU A 181 29.27 -10.97 7.12
C LEU A 181 30.16 -12.20 7.30
N THR A 182 31.30 -12.22 6.62
CA THR A 182 32.25 -13.35 6.61
C THR A 182 33.63 -12.87 7.05
N PRO A 183 33.97 -13.02 8.35
CA PRO A 183 35.32 -12.70 8.82
C PRO A 183 36.34 -13.74 8.37
N GLU A 184 37.60 -13.33 8.18
CA GLU A 184 38.72 -14.24 7.90
C GLU A 184 38.93 -15.24 9.04
N ALA A 185 38.68 -14.82 10.28
CA ALA A 185 38.69 -15.67 11.46
C ALA A 185 37.34 -15.63 12.19
N GLY A 186 36.60 -16.73 12.14
CA GLY A 186 35.31 -16.85 12.82
C GLY A 186 34.28 -17.61 11.99
N ASN A 187 33.00 -17.45 12.37
CA ASN A 187 31.88 -17.96 11.59
C ASN A 187 31.25 -16.80 10.82
N SER A 188 30.74 -17.10 9.62
CA SER A 188 29.87 -16.17 8.91
C SER A 188 28.51 -16.07 9.60
N ALA A 189 27.86 -14.92 9.44
CA ALA A 189 26.51 -14.67 9.92
C ALA A 189 25.70 -13.99 8.81
N GLU A 190 24.52 -14.53 8.53
CA GLU A 190 23.54 -13.87 7.66
C GLU A 190 22.52 -13.13 8.52
N ILE A 191 22.25 -11.88 8.16
CA ILE A 191 21.35 -10.97 8.85
C ILE A 191 20.29 -10.52 7.84
N LEU A 192 19.01 -10.62 8.19
CA LEU A 192 17.92 -10.12 7.34
C LEU A 192 18.06 -8.61 7.17
N ALA A 193 17.69 -8.09 6.00
CA ALA A 193 17.83 -6.67 5.69
C ALA A 193 17.12 -5.80 6.75
N THR A 194 15.93 -6.21 7.15
CA THR A 194 15.12 -5.54 8.17
C THR A 194 15.65 -5.62 9.60
N ASP A 195 16.60 -6.51 9.88
CA ASP A 195 17.28 -6.59 11.19
C ASP A 195 18.55 -5.72 11.23
N LEU A 196 18.97 -5.16 10.08
CA LEU A 196 20.11 -4.25 10.00
C LEU A 196 19.74 -2.87 10.56
N THR A 197 20.77 -2.10 10.96
CA THR A 197 20.60 -0.66 11.12
C THR A 197 20.70 0.00 9.75
N TYR A 198 19.68 0.76 9.37
CA TYR A 198 19.59 1.34 8.04
C TYR A 198 18.99 2.76 8.08
N ARG A 199 19.11 3.48 6.96
CA ARG A 199 18.47 4.79 6.73
C ARG A 199 17.92 4.87 5.31
N ASN A 200 16.85 5.65 5.14
CA ASN A 200 16.24 5.92 3.84
C ASN A 200 15.92 4.63 3.06
N LEU A 201 15.31 3.66 3.73
CA LEU A 201 14.87 2.40 3.16
C LEU A 201 13.44 2.13 3.65
N MET A 202 12.61 1.58 2.76
CA MET A 202 11.25 1.12 3.00
C MET A 202 11.27 -0.39 3.25
N ALA A 203 10.27 -0.92 3.96
CA ALA A 203 10.06 -2.36 3.99
C ALA A 203 9.72 -2.89 2.60
N HIS A 204 10.14 -4.11 2.28
CA HIS A 204 9.92 -4.69 0.98
C HIS A 204 9.64 -6.19 1.06
N GLY A 205 8.66 -6.62 0.28
CA GLY A 205 8.20 -8.01 0.17
C GLY A 205 6.69 -8.07 0.05
N SER A 206 6.17 -9.26 -0.23
CA SER A 206 4.74 -9.51 -0.19
C SER A 206 4.22 -9.25 1.24
N PRO A 207 3.04 -8.62 1.39
CA PRO A 207 2.38 -8.60 2.68
C PRO A 207 2.06 -10.04 3.10
N GLY A 208 2.21 -10.34 4.38
CA GLY A 208 2.03 -11.71 4.86
C GLY A 208 0.56 -12.11 5.02
N PHE A 209 -0.36 -11.13 5.06
CA PHE A 209 -1.81 -11.31 5.11
C PHE A 209 -2.52 -10.04 4.63
N VAL A 210 -3.84 -10.11 4.49
CA VAL A 210 -4.68 -8.96 4.10
C VAL A 210 -5.72 -8.63 5.16
N ILE A 211 -6.10 -7.35 5.24
CA ILE A 211 -7.29 -6.86 5.93
C ILE A 211 -8.08 -6.02 4.92
N GLU A 212 -9.20 -6.55 4.44
CA GLU A 212 -10.12 -5.86 3.54
C GLU A 212 -11.35 -5.39 4.32
N VAL A 213 -11.58 -4.07 4.34
CA VAL A 213 -12.58 -3.43 5.20
C VAL A 213 -13.67 -2.78 4.35
N ALA A 214 -14.75 -3.51 4.05
CA ALA A 214 -15.99 -2.94 3.51
C ALA A 214 -17.02 -2.61 4.62
N GLY A 215 -16.92 -3.29 5.77
CA GLY A 215 -17.65 -2.98 7.00
C GLY A 215 -16.85 -2.06 7.92
N GLU A 216 -16.67 -2.48 9.17
CA GLU A 216 -15.98 -1.72 10.22
C GLU A 216 -14.78 -2.49 10.78
N LEU A 217 -13.63 -1.81 10.85
CA LEU A 217 -12.45 -2.24 11.59
C LEU A 217 -12.24 -1.27 12.77
N ASP A 218 -12.16 -1.80 13.98
CA ASP A 218 -11.75 -1.07 15.17
C ASP A 218 -10.51 -1.75 15.75
N SER A 219 -9.41 -1.02 15.88
CA SER A 219 -8.17 -1.51 16.47
C SER A 219 -7.79 -0.62 17.64
N GLU A 220 -7.68 -1.23 18.83
CA GLU A 220 -7.35 -0.55 20.08
C GLU A 220 -6.13 -1.24 20.71
N ASP A 221 -5.18 -0.47 21.25
CA ASP A 221 -4.00 -0.98 21.98
C ASP A 221 -3.25 -2.12 21.25
N SER A 222 -3.20 -2.04 19.92
CA SER A 222 -2.85 -3.17 19.06
C SER A 222 -1.56 -2.98 18.26
N THR A 223 -1.13 -4.04 17.57
CA THR A 223 -0.05 -4.04 16.59
C THR A 223 -0.48 -4.83 15.36
N ILE A 224 -0.50 -4.16 14.21
CA ILE A 224 -0.67 -4.80 12.90
C ILE A 224 0.71 -4.84 12.24
N PHE A 225 1.23 -6.06 11.99
CA PHE A 225 2.61 -6.25 11.54
C PHE A 225 2.72 -7.05 10.25
N GLY A 226 2.93 -6.37 9.12
CA GLY A 226 3.17 -7.00 7.82
C GLY A 226 1.95 -7.29 6.97
N GLY A 227 0.75 -6.99 7.47
CA GLY A 227 -0.49 -7.10 6.71
C GLY A 227 -0.72 -5.92 5.78
N GLU A 228 -1.38 -6.15 4.65
CA GLU A 228 -1.89 -5.09 3.78
C GLU A 228 -3.31 -4.72 4.18
N ILE A 229 -3.57 -3.42 4.32
CA ILE A 229 -4.86 -2.90 4.81
C ILE A 229 -5.52 -2.07 3.70
N THR A 230 -6.70 -2.50 3.26
CA THR A 230 -7.52 -1.78 2.28
C THR A 230 -8.88 -1.46 2.87
N VAL A 231 -9.28 -0.18 2.80
CA VAL A 231 -10.51 0.32 3.42
C VAL A 231 -11.43 0.93 2.36
N GLN A 232 -12.64 0.38 2.29
CA GLN A 232 -13.79 0.84 1.51
C GLN A 232 -14.92 1.34 2.42
N GLY A 233 -15.05 0.74 3.61
CA GLY A 233 -15.94 1.14 4.70
C GLY A 233 -15.23 2.06 5.68
N SER A 234 -15.20 1.67 6.96
CA SER A 234 -14.61 2.48 8.04
C SER A 234 -13.53 1.74 8.81
N ALA A 235 -12.43 2.42 9.11
CA ALA A 235 -11.38 1.90 9.98
C ALA A 235 -11.00 2.93 11.05
N THR A 236 -11.00 2.51 12.31
CA THR A 236 -10.51 3.31 13.44
C THR A 236 -9.30 2.61 14.04
N LEU A 237 -8.17 3.32 14.12
CA LEU A 237 -6.98 2.87 14.82
C LEU A 237 -6.73 3.82 16.00
N HIS A 238 -6.82 3.26 17.21
CA HIS A 238 -6.53 3.93 18.47
C HIS A 238 -5.36 3.23 19.15
N ASP A 239 -4.34 3.98 19.57
CA ASP A 239 -3.15 3.44 20.24
C ASP A 239 -2.53 2.22 19.52
N THR A 240 -2.61 2.19 18.18
CA THR A 240 -2.21 1.04 17.37
C THR A 240 -0.87 1.25 16.67
N ALA A 241 0.02 0.25 16.74
CA ALA A 241 1.29 0.25 16.01
C ALA A 241 1.14 -0.45 14.65
N VAL A 242 1.25 0.32 13.56
CA VAL A 242 1.22 -0.17 12.19
C VAL A 242 2.66 -0.35 11.70
N LYS A 243 3.14 -1.59 11.65
CA LYS A 243 4.55 -1.90 11.32
C LYS A 243 4.62 -2.64 10.01
N ARG A 244 5.39 -2.16 9.04
CA ARG A 244 5.51 -2.80 7.70
C ARG A 244 4.17 -3.13 7.03
N SER A 245 3.12 -2.41 7.43
CA SER A 245 1.74 -2.61 7.01
C SER A 245 1.19 -1.43 6.23
N ALA A 246 1.87 -0.30 6.29
CA ALA A 246 1.62 0.83 5.43
C ALA A 246 2.19 0.61 4.01
N PRO A 247 1.62 1.27 2.98
CA PRO A 247 0.56 2.27 3.08
C PRO A 247 -0.80 1.62 3.37
N ILE A 248 -1.64 2.27 4.17
CA ILE A 248 -3.07 1.91 4.27
C ILE A 248 -3.80 2.55 3.09
N LEU A 249 -4.63 1.77 2.39
CA LEU A 249 -5.28 2.21 1.15
C LEU A 249 -6.76 2.56 1.39
N LEU A 250 -7.13 3.84 1.30
CA LEU A 250 -8.53 4.27 1.29
C LEU A 250 -8.99 4.37 -0.16
N THR A 251 -9.77 3.41 -0.64
CA THR A 251 -9.93 3.18 -2.09
C THR A 251 -11.18 3.81 -2.69
N THR A 252 -12.10 4.33 -1.87
CA THR A 252 -13.39 4.89 -2.34
C THR A 252 -13.64 6.26 -1.74
N GLU A 253 -14.56 7.01 -2.34
CA GLU A 253 -15.02 8.32 -1.85
C GLU A 253 -15.73 8.21 -0.49
N SER A 254 -16.26 7.04 -0.14
CA SER A 254 -16.94 6.77 1.14
C SER A 254 -16.01 6.19 2.21
N SER A 255 -14.76 5.88 1.86
CA SER A 255 -13.81 5.31 2.79
C SER A 255 -13.56 6.29 3.94
N THR A 256 -13.59 5.79 5.17
CA THR A 256 -13.33 6.58 6.38
C THR A 256 -12.17 5.97 7.16
N MET A 257 -11.23 6.81 7.60
CA MET A 257 -10.14 6.42 8.47
C MET A 257 -9.96 7.42 9.60
N ILE A 258 -9.97 6.91 10.83
CA ILE A 258 -9.70 7.69 12.03
C ILE A 258 -8.45 7.12 12.69
N LEU A 259 -7.39 7.92 12.72
CA LEU A 259 -6.15 7.62 13.43
C LEU A 259 -6.11 8.48 14.69
N SER A 260 -5.96 7.86 15.86
CA SER A 260 -6.02 8.58 17.14
C SER A 260 -5.14 7.97 18.22
N GLY A 261 -5.00 8.68 19.34
CA GLY A 261 -4.08 8.32 20.40
C GLY A 261 -2.61 8.29 19.93
N MET A 262 -1.82 7.45 20.57
CA MET A 262 -0.42 7.16 20.30
C MET A 262 -0.22 6.20 19.12
N THR A 263 -1.18 6.13 18.19
CA THR A 263 -1.06 5.35 16.95
C THR A 263 0.22 5.74 16.21
N SER A 264 0.95 4.76 15.70
CA SER A 264 2.26 5.00 15.07
C SER A 264 2.48 4.13 13.84
N PHE A 265 3.19 4.68 12.86
CA PHE A 265 3.64 3.97 11.67
C PHE A 265 5.15 3.79 11.72
N THR A 266 5.63 2.61 11.33
CA THR A 266 7.07 2.36 11.17
C THR A 266 7.33 1.44 10.00
N GLU A 267 8.40 1.75 9.26
CA GLU A 267 8.90 0.91 8.16
C GLU A 267 7.83 0.67 7.08
N SER A 268 7.14 1.72 6.64
CA SER A 268 6.20 1.65 5.52
C SER A 268 6.81 1.00 4.29
N ARG A 269 5.98 0.28 3.52
CA ARG A 269 6.40 -0.39 2.27
C ARG A 269 6.43 0.56 1.07
N ASP A 270 6.19 1.83 1.34
CA ASP A 270 5.96 2.89 0.39
C ASP A 270 6.43 4.24 0.97
N ASP A 271 6.48 5.26 0.13
CA ASP A 271 6.83 6.63 0.53
C ASP A 271 5.68 7.37 1.23
N HIS A 272 4.54 6.72 1.45
CA HIS A 272 3.45 7.25 2.26
C HIS A 272 2.95 6.22 3.31
N ASP A 273 2.50 6.70 4.48
CA ASP A 273 1.86 5.84 5.48
C ASP A 273 0.40 5.53 5.13
N VAL A 274 -0.30 6.47 4.49
CA VAL A 274 -1.69 6.30 4.00
C VAL A 274 -1.83 6.85 2.58
N ARG A 275 -2.50 6.11 1.70
CA ARG A 275 -2.89 6.61 0.37
C ARG A 275 -4.39 6.60 0.25
N ALA A 276 -4.98 7.77 0.06
CA ALA A 276 -6.42 7.95 0.06
C ALA A 276 -6.96 8.39 -1.29
N ASN A 277 -8.17 7.95 -1.62
CA ASN A 277 -9.02 8.63 -2.59
C ASN A 277 -9.21 10.10 -2.14
N ALA A 278 -9.26 11.03 -3.09
CA ALA A 278 -9.32 12.46 -2.80
C ALA A 278 -10.53 12.89 -1.95
N GLN A 279 -11.65 12.17 -2.03
CA GLN A 279 -12.85 12.45 -1.26
C GLN A 279 -12.99 11.62 0.02
N ALA A 280 -12.09 10.67 0.28
CA ALA A 280 -12.12 9.88 1.51
C ALA A 280 -12.00 10.78 2.76
N ASP A 281 -12.67 10.36 3.84
CA ASP A 281 -12.55 11.02 5.14
C ASP A 281 -11.35 10.45 5.89
N LEU A 282 -10.31 11.25 6.06
CA LEU A 282 -9.08 10.87 6.76
C LEU A 282 -8.86 11.85 7.91
N HIS A 283 -9.00 11.35 9.13
CA HIS A 283 -8.64 12.07 10.35
C HIS A 283 -7.28 11.58 10.86
N TRP A 284 -6.28 12.48 10.84
CA TRP A 284 -4.96 12.26 11.44
C TRP A 284 -4.90 12.98 12.79
N GLY A 285 -4.96 12.23 13.88
CA GLY A 285 -4.92 12.78 15.24
C GLY A 285 -3.59 13.46 15.60
N ASP A 286 -3.64 14.40 16.55
CA ASP A 286 -2.49 15.23 16.93
C ASP A 286 -1.30 14.44 17.50
N GLU A 287 -1.57 13.30 18.17
CA GLU A 287 -0.55 12.44 18.78
C GLU A 287 -0.09 11.30 17.86
N VAL A 288 -0.66 11.19 16.65
CA VAL A 288 -0.34 10.15 15.68
C VAL A 288 0.99 10.43 15.01
N VAL A 289 1.89 9.46 15.04
CA VAL A 289 3.26 9.57 14.51
C VAL A 289 3.41 8.74 13.23
N GLY A 290 3.77 9.39 12.13
CA GLY A 290 4.09 8.71 10.88
C GLY A 290 5.50 8.07 10.89
N THR A 291 5.82 7.28 9.87
CA THR A 291 7.15 6.69 9.70
C THR A 291 8.24 7.76 9.64
N GLY A 292 7.95 8.88 8.96
CA GLY A 292 8.79 10.05 8.88
C GLY A 292 9.99 9.92 7.94
N GLY A 293 10.87 10.92 7.95
CA GLY A 293 12.00 10.99 7.04
C GLY A 293 11.54 11.26 5.61
N LEU A 294 11.76 10.30 4.71
CA LEU A 294 11.32 10.34 3.31
C LEU A 294 9.95 9.67 3.11
N THR A 295 9.33 9.14 4.17
CA THR A 295 7.97 8.63 4.15
C THR A 295 7.02 9.70 4.70
N ASP A 296 6.11 10.14 3.85
CA ASP A 296 5.08 11.10 4.17
C ASP A 296 3.90 10.47 4.91
N ARG A 297 3.14 11.30 5.65
CA ARG A 297 2.02 10.80 6.44
C ARG A 297 0.92 10.27 5.55
N TRP A 298 0.56 11.04 4.51
CA TRP A 298 -0.48 10.61 3.60
C TRP A 298 -0.46 11.36 2.27
N GLU A 299 -1.06 10.77 1.24
CA GLU A 299 -1.43 11.44 0.00
C GLU A 299 -2.90 11.22 -0.34
N ARG A 300 -3.50 12.18 -1.04
CA ARG A 300 -4.81 12.08 -1.68
C ARG A 300 -4.66 12.02 -3.19
N ARG A 301 -5.35 11.06 -3.80
CA ARG A 301 -5.28 10.76 -5.23
C ARG A 301 -6.65 10.80 -5.88
N LEU A 302 -6.69 11.33 -7.10
CA LEU A 302 -7.91 11.47 -7.88
C LEU A 302 -7.69 10.93 -9.29
N ALA A 303 -8.58 10.03 -9.70
CA ALA A 303 -8.66 9.48 -11.06
C ALA A 303 -10.00 9.85 -11.70
N ASP A 304 -10.12 9.66 -13.01
CA ASP A 304 -11.38 9.76 -13.76
C ASP A 304 -12.16 11.08 -13.61
N GLN A 305 -11.48 12.16 -13.23
CA GLN A 305 -12.11 13.47 -13.08
C GLN A 305 -12.57 14.01 -14.44
N GLN A 306 -13.83 14.44 -14.49
CA GLN A 306 -14.52 14.91 -15.68
C GLN A 306 -14.86 16.40 -15.61
N LEU A 307 -14.82 17.06 -16.75
CA LEU A 307 -15.37 18.38 -16.98
C LEU A 307 -16.54 18.27 -17.94
N GLU A 308 -17.69 18.81 -17.54
CA GLU A 308 -18.88 18.89 -18.38
C GLU A 308 -19.03 20.30 -18.94
N PHE A 309 -19.20 20.38 -20.25
CA PHE A 309 -19.38 21.62 -20.99
C PHE A 309 -20.74 21.64 -21.68
N ASP A 310 -21.39 22.81 -21.73
CA ASP A 310 -22.61 23.04 -22.50
C ASP A 310 -22.38 23.05 -24.04
N ALA A 311 -21.15 22.75 -24.48
CA ALA A 311 -20.74 22.72 -25.88
C ALA A 311 -19.88 21.47 -26.16
N ILE A 312 -19.91 21.03 -27.42
CA ILE A 312 -19.07 19.92 -27.92
C ILE A 312 -17.78 20.45 -28.53
N GLY A 313 -16.71 19.66 -28.49
CA GLY A 313 -15.44 20.03 -29.11
C GLY A 313 -14.79 21.24 -28.45
N VAL A 314 -14.99 21.41 -27.14
CA VAL A 314 -14.34 22.45 -26.34
C VAL A 314 -12.89 22.06 -26.15
N PHE A 315 -11.97 22.92 -26.56
CA PHE A 315 -10.55 22.76 -26.30
C PHE A 315 -10.21 23.38 -24.94
N PHE A 316 -9.58 22.61 -24.07
CA PHE A 316 -9.21 23.05 -22.73
C PHE A 316 -7.86 22.46 -22.31
N ARG A 317 -7.22 23.07 -21.32
CA ARG A 317 -6.04 22.52 -20.65
C ARG A 317 -6.06 22.88 -19.17
N ILE A 318 -5.29 22.15 -18.38
CA ILE A 318 -5.13 22.39 -16.95
C ILE A 318 -3.78 23.08 -16.72
N GLN A 319 -3.80 24.21 -16.06
CA GLN A 319 -2.62 24.92 -15.57
C GLN A 319 -2.33 24.50 -14.13
N ASP A 320 -1.05 24.54 -13.76
CA ASP A 320 -0.57 24.26 -12.39
C ASP A 320 -1.01 22.87 -11.87
N MET A 321 -0.99 21.86 -12.74
CA MET A 321 -1.44 20.50 -12.43
C MET A 321 -0.35 19.69 -11.69
N GLY A 322 -0.76 19.06 -10.59
CA GLY A 322 0.08 18.20 -9.74
C GLY A 322 1.21 18.92 -9.01
N LEU A 323 2.02 18.16 -8.28
CA LEU A 323 3.11 18.68 -7.43
C LEU A 323 4.14 19.54 -8.19
N MET A 324 4.35 19.26 -9.48
CA MET A 324 5.29 20.00 -10.32
C MET A 324 4.65 21.22 -11.01
N GLU A 325 3.38 21.51 -10.72
CA GLU A 325 2.61 22.65 -11.25
C GLU A 325 2.71 22.76 -12.78
N GLN A 326 2.52 21.64 -13.48
CA GLN A 326 2.72 21.58 -14.92
C GLN A 326 1.47 22.00 -15.70
N THR A 327 1.68 22.69 -16.83
CA THR A 327 0.62 22.86 -17.84
C THR A 327 0.39 21.53 -18.56
N SER A 328 -0.86 21.06 -18.59
CA SER A 328 -1.23 19.84 -19.30
C SER A 328 -1.13 20.00 -20.83
N ALA A 329 -1.23 18.86 -21.53
CA ALA A 329 -1.54 18.87 -22.96
C ALA A 329 -2.92 19.50 -23.22
N LEU A 330 -3.18 19.87 -24.47
CA LEU A 330 -4.48 20.33 -24.92
C LEU A 330 -5.46 19.15 -25.03
N PHE A 331 -6.58 19.23 -24.35
CA PHE A 331 -7.67 18.26 -24.37
C PHE A 331 -8.85 18.77 -25.19
N ILE A 332 -9.75 17.86 -25.59
CA ILE A 332 -10.98 18.17 -26.30
C ILE A 332 -12.17 17.43 -25.65
N SER A 333 -13.30 18.10 -25.49
CA SER A 333 -14.53 17.44 -25.05
C SER A 333 -15.15 16.55 -26.14
N ASP A 334 -15.83 15.49 -25.71
CA ASP A 334 -16.46 14.52 -26.59
C ASP A 334 -17.79 15.04 -27.20
N SER A 335 -18.53 14.14 -27.87
CA SER A 335 -19.84 14.48 -28.47
C SER A 335 -20.94 14.80 -27.47
N ASN A 336 -20.72 14.53 -26.19
CA ASN A 336 -21.62 14.89 -25.08
C ASN A 336 -21.14 16.14 -24.34
N GLY A 337 -20.02 16.74 -24.76
CA GLY A 337 -19.41 17.86 -24.05
C GLY A 337 -18.63 17.44 -22.82
N VAL A 338 -18.20 16.18 -22.71
CA VAL A 338 -17.42 15.67 -21.57
C VAL A 338 -15.93 15.63 -21.92
N GLY A 339 -15.09 16.21 -21.06
CA GLY A 339 -13.64 16.13 -21.13
C GLY A 339 -13.04 15.39 -19.93
N LEU A 340 -12.09 14.48 -20.17
CA LEU A 340 -11.35 13.79 -19.10
C LEU A 340 -10.05 14.52 -18.79
N ILE A 341 -9.84 14.87 -17.53
CA ILE A 341 -8.59 15.46 -17.06
C ILE A 341 -7.50 14.39 -17.06
N ASN A 342 -6.35 14.72 -17.65
CA ASN A 342 -5.21 13.80 -17.77
C ASN A 342 -5.58 12.44 -18.41
N GLY A 343 -6.62 12.42 -19.25
CA GLY A 343 -7.14 11.19 -19.85
C GLY A 343 -7.72 10.17 -18.85
N GLY A 344 -8.12 10.62 -17.66
CA GLY A 344 -8.64 9.78 -16.57
C GLY A 344 -7.57 9.18 -15.66
N VAL A 345 -6.29 9.39 -15.98
CA VAL A 345 -5.19 8.84 -15.19
C VAL A 345 -5.15 9.47 -13.79
N GLU A 346 -4.99 8.61 -12.78
CA GLU A 346 -4.82 9.01 -11.38
C GLU A 346 -3.69 10.03 -11.22
N ARG A 347 -3.90 11.04 -10.37
CA ARG A 347 -2.88 11.99 -9.95
C ARG A 347 -3.00 12.33 -8.47
N VAL A 348 -1.90 12.76 -7.87
CA VAL A 348 -1.87 13.27 -6.49
C VAL A 348 -2.39 14.72 -6.47
N VAL A 349 -3.33 14.99 -5.57
CA VAL A 349 -3.97 16.32 -5.41
C VAL A 349 -3.74 16.94 -4.04
N GLU A 350 -3.27 16.16 -3.05
CA GLU A 350 -2.91 16.68 -1.73
C GLU A 350 -1.90 15.74 -1.07
N ILE A 351 -0.93 16.29 -0.32
CA ILE A 351 0.08 15.53 0.42
C ILE A 351 0.18 16.11 1.84
N GLY A 352 0.05 15.23 2.83
CA GLY A 352 0.44 15.49 4.21
C GLY A 352 1.88 15.03 4.42
N TRP A 353 2.82 15.97 4.35
CA TRP A 353 4.25 15.67 4.45
C TRP A 353 4.63 15.12 5.82
N ALA A 354 5.78 14.42 5.86
CA ALA A 354 6.41 13.91 7.07
C ALA A 354 6.63 15.00 8.15
N ASP A 355 6.87 16.25 7.74
CA ASP A 355 7.16 17.37 8.63
C ASP A 355 5.92 18.05 9.24
N GLY A 356 4.72 17.58 8.91
CA GLY A 356 3.47 18.14 9.38
C GLY A 356 2.81 19.15 8.43
N SER A 357 3.54 19.66 7.43
CA SER A 357 2.97 20.56 6.44
C SER A 357 2.02 19.83 5.48
N ILE A 358 1.18 20.60 4.79
CA ILE A 358 0.23 20.10 3.80
C ILE A 358 0.45 20.89 2.51
N TRP A 359 0.56 20.16 1.41
CA TRP A 359 0.48 20.71 0.05
C TRP A 359 -0.85 20.29 -0.57
N THR A 360 -1.55 21.22 -1.21
CA THR A 360 -2.81 20.98 -1.92
C THR A 360 -2.70 21.55 -3.34
N GLU A 361 -3.15 20.79 -4.34
CA GLU A 361 -3.20 21.22 -5.74
C GLU A 361 -4.04 22.49 -5.89
N SER A 362 -3.51 23.49 -6.60
CA SER A 362 -4.20 24.75 -6.91
C SER A 362 -4.40 24.94 -8.42
N ALA A 363 -4.66 23.84 -9.12
CA ALA A 363 -4.79 23.82 -10.57
C ALA A 363 -5.98 24.64 -11.07
N THR A 364 -5.89 25.09 -12.33
CA THR A 364 -6.96 25.84 -12.99
C THR A 364 -7.26 25.31 -14.38
N ILE A 365 -8.53 25.34 -14.76
CA ILE A 365 -9.03 24.99 -16.09
C ILE A 365 -8.93 26.24 -16.96
N GLU A 366 -8.21 26.13 -18.07
CA GLU A 366 -8.19 27.14 -19.13
C GLU A 366 -9.05 26.66 -20.30
N ILE A 367 -10.13 27.39 -20.61
CA ILE A 367 -10.89 27.18 -21.84
C ILE A 367 -10.16 27.90 -22.97
N VAL A 368 -9.52 27.12 -23.85
CA VAL A 368 -8.70 27.67 -24.93
C VAL A 368 -9.58 28.20 -26.05
N GLU A 369 -10.46 27.36 -26.57
CA GLU A 369 -11.39 27.74 -27.63
C GLU A 369 -12.59 26.80 -27.72
N TYR A 370 -13.75 27.35 -28.08
CA TYR A 370 -14.90 26.57 -28.53
C TYR A 370 -15.81 27.40 -29.44
N ARG A 371 -16.58 26.68 -30.27
CA ARG A 371 -17.64 27.24 -31.11
C ARG A 371 -19.00 26.71 -30.71
N THR A 372 -20.00 27.52 -30.97
CA THR A 372 -21.42 27.19 -30.81
C THR A 372 -22.11 27.42 -32.15
N ALA A 373 -23.40 27.04 -32.25
CA ALA A 373 -24.22 27.35 -33.41
C ALA A 373 -24.31 28.86 -33.74
N TRP A 374 -23.94 29.74 -32.79
CA TRP A 374 -24.03 31.20 -32.91
C TRP A 374 -22.76 31.88 -33.47
N ASN A 375 -21.63 31.17 -33.55
CA ASN A 375 -20.36 31.69 -34.12
C ASN A 375 -19.73 30.70 -35.13
N MET A 376 -20.55 30.08 -35.96
CA MET A 376 -20.09 29.15 -37.01
C MET A 376 -19.44 29.84 -38.22
N ASP A 377 -19.53 31.17 -38.30
CA ASP A 377 -18.86 31.95 -39.37
C ASP A 377 -17.34 31.88 -39.18
N SER A 378 -16.59 31.71 -40.26
CA SER A 378 -15.12 31.66 -40.22
C SER A 378 -14.50 33.02 -39.87
N ASP A 379 -15.25 34.10 -40.04
CA ASP A 379 -14.81 35.46 -39.74
C ASP A 379 -15.10 35.86 -38.27
N MET A 380 -15.71 34.98 -37.48
CA MET A 380 -15.96 35.18 -36.06
C MET A 380 -14.91 34.43 -35.21
N ASP A 381 -14.45 35.12 -34.16
CA ASP A 381 -13.53 34.57 -33.16
C ASP A 381 -14.21 33.45 -32.35
N ASP A 382 -13.38 32.56 -31.78
CA ASP A 382 -13.82 31.51 -30.89
C ASP A 382 -14.11 32.06 -29.48
N TYR A 383 -14.99 31.38 -28.74
CA TYR A 383 -15.22 31.69 -27.34
C TYR A 383 -14.17 31.02 -26.46
N GLY A 384 -13.79 31.63 -25.34
CA GLY A 384 -12.77 31.10 -24.42
C GLY A 384 -12.05 32.21 -23.64
N GLY A 385 -10.97 31.84 -22.97
CA GLY A 385 -10.09 32.75 -22.21
C GLY A 385 -10.39 32.87 -20.72
N ASP A 386 -11.38 32.13 -20.22
CA ASP A 386 -11.68 32.05 -18.80
C ASP A 386 -10.77 31.04 -18.09
N MET A 387 -10.36 31.40 -16.88
CA MET A 387 -9.62 30.53 -15.95
C MET A 387 -10.55 30.19 -14.79
N ILE A 388 -10.79 28.89 -14.59
CA ILE A 388 -11.74 28.39 -13.58
C ILE A 388 -10.94 27.53 -12.59
N PRO A 389 -11.09 27.71 -11.27
CA PRO A 389 -10.46 26.81 -10.30
C PRO A 389 -10.85 25.36 -10.55
N LEU A 390 -9.87 24.46 -10.58
CA LEU A 390 -10.13 23.02 -10.59
C LEU A 390 -10.29 22.56 -9.14
N THR A 391 -11.51 22.21 -8.75
CA THR A 391 -11.78 21.65 -7.42
C THR A 391 -11.85 20.13 -7.49
N TRP A 392 -11.56 19.47 -6.38
CA TRP A 392 -11.75 18.02 -6.20
C TRP A 392 -12.81 17.68 -5.14
N ASP A 393 -13.42 18.70 -4.53
CA ASP A 393 -14.61 18.58 -3.68
C ASP A 393 -15.81 18.03 -4.46
N LEU A 394 -16.68 17.27 -3.79
CA LEU A 394 -17.98 16.86 -4.36
C LEU A 394 -18.85 18.10 -4.60
N THR A 395 -19.14 18.39 -5.88
CA THR A 395 -20.08 19.43 -6.32
C THR A 395 -21.44 18.88 -6.72
#